data_AF-A0A8T0E4N4-F1
#
_entry.id   AF-A0A8T0E4N4-F1
#
_cell.length_a   1.000
_cell.length_b   1.000
_cell.length_c   1.000
_cell.angle_alpha   90.00
_cell.angle_beta   90.00
_cell.angle_gamma   90.00
#
_symmetry.space_group_name_H-M   'P 1'
#
loop_
_entity.id
_entity.type
_entity.pdbx_description
1 polymer ?
#
loop_
_entity_poly.entity_id
_entity_poly.type
_entity_poly.pdbx_seq_one_letter_code
_entity_poly.pdbx_strand_id
1 'polypeptide(L)' 'MDTQFFLLKPHENLLLDRFDYNSIMLYGNTAFSRDGRSFTMKARTGVPLLETYDKQGLSSSDVIRVRKMYNC' A
#
# COMPACT_ATOMS: atom_id res chain seq x y z
N MET A 1 11.60 -14.49 12.83
CA MET A 1 10.70 -14.54 11.66
C MET A 1 10.10 -13.16 11.54
N ASP A 2 10.47 -12.44 10.48
CA ASP A 2 9.83 -11.17 10.18
C ASP A 2 8.43 -11.45 9.61
N THR A 3 7.45 -10.66 10.07
CA THR A 3 6.04 -10.74 9.67
C THR A 3 5.75 -9.66 8.64
N GLN A 4 4.62 -9.76 7.94
CA GLN A 4 4.41 -8.98 6.72
C GLN A 4 3.97 -7.53 6.99
N PHE A 5 3.83 -7.16 8.28
CA PHE A 5 3.26 -5.89 8.75
C PHE A 5 4.26 -5.02 9.54
N PHE A 6 5.55 -5.35 9.50
CA PHE A 6 6.57 -4.47 10.07
C PHE A 6 6.73 -3.21 9.22
N LEU A 7 6.81 -2.06 9.89
CA LEU A 7 7.09 -0.78 9.23
C LEU A 7 8.58 -0.72 8.86
N LEU A 8 8.87 -0.16 7.68
CA LEU A 8 10.23 0.23 7.32
C LEU A 8 10.79 1.24 8.32
N LYS A 9 12.08 1.14 8.64
CA LYS A 9 12.77 2.14 9.45
C LYS A 9 12.86 3.47 8.69
N PRO A 10 13.06 4.61 9.38
CA PRO A 10 13.13 5.92 8.72
C PRO A 10 14.16 6.02 7.60
N HIS A 11 15.30 5.32 7.69
CA HIS A 11 16.33 5.31 6.65
C HIS A 11 16.10 4.26 5.54
N GLU A 12 15.13 3.36 5.72
CA GLU A 12 14.73 2.35 4.73
C GLU A 12 13.54 2.83 3.89
N ASN A 13 12.95 3.99 4.23
CA ASN A 13 11.74 4.52 3.59
C ASN A 13 11.99 5.86 2.89
N LEU A 14 11.27 6.10 1.79
CA LEU A 14 11.35 7.33 1.00
C LEU A 14 9.96 7.97 0.86
N LEU A 15 9.73 9.06 1.60
CA LEU A 15 8.43 9.74 1.64
C LEU A 15 8.35 10.85 0.58
N LEU A 16 7.87 10.51 -0.62
CA LEU A 16 7.81 11.44 -1.77
C LEU A 16 6.46 12.12 -1.99
N ASP A 17 5.38 11.57 -1.43
CA ASP A 17 4.01 12.07 -1.58
C ASP A 17 3.11 11.54 -0.44
N ARG A 18 1.92 12.12 -0.25
CA ARG A 18 0.94 11.75 0.80
C ARG A 18 0.47 10.30 0.66
N PHE A 19 0.16 9.64 1.79
CA PHE A 19 -0.30 8.25 1.79
C PHE A 19 -1.50 8.05 0.86
N ASP A 20 -1.41 7.05 -0.01
CA ASP A 20 -2.42 6.75 -1.03
C ASP A 20 -3.02 5.36 -0.82
N TYR A 21 -4.31 5.32 -0.46
CA TYR A 21 -5.06 4.09 -0.25
C TYR A 21 -5.28 3.27 -1.53
N ASN A 22 -5.14 3.90 -2.69
CA ASN A 22 -5.34 3.26 -3.99
C ASN A 22 -4.03 2.83 -4.65
N SER A 23 -2.87 3.05 -4.02
CA SER A 23 -1.58 2.63 -4.55
C SER A 23 -1.59 1.13 -4.89
N ILE A 24 -0.96 0.77 -6.01
CA ILE A 24 -0.78 -0.63 -6.43
C ILE A 24 0.05 -1.43 -5.40
N MET A 25 0.90 -0.72 -4.64
CA MET A 25 1.80 -1.31 -3.64
C MET A 25 1.13 -1.54 -2.29
N LEU A 26 -0.10 -1.06 -2.08
CA LEU A 26 -0.83 -1.24 -0.83
C LEU A 26 -1.65 -2.53 -0.85
N TYR A 27 -1.40 -3.41 0.12
CA TYR A 27 -2.19 -4.63 0.34
C TYR A 27 -3.67 -4.34 0.58
N GLY A 28 -4.54 -5.29 0.25
CA GLY A 28 -5.98 -5.19 0.51
C GLY A 28 -6.35 -5.50 1.95
N ASN A 29 -7.64 -5.37 2.27
CA ASN A 29 -8.16 -5.54 3.62
C ASN A 29 -7.90 -6.93 4.20
N THR A 30 -7.79 -7.98 3.37
CA THR A 30 -7.70 -9.38 3.80
C THR A 30 -6.33 -10.01 3.58
N ALA A 31 -5.34 -9.23 3.14
CA ALA A 31 -4.00 -9.73 2.88
C ALA A 31 -3.41 -10.47 4.10
N PHE A 32 -2.87 -11.66 3.86
CA PHE A 32 -2.33 -12.57 4.90
C PHE A 32 -3.34 -12.99 5.99
N SER A 33 -4.64 -12.78 5.78
CA SER A 33 -5.64 -13.29 6.69
C SER A 33 -5.67 -14.83 6.68
N ARG A 34 -5.79 -15.44 7.86
CA ARG A 34 -5.79 -16.90 8.01
C ARG A 34 -7.03 -17.57 7.41
N ASP A 35 -8.15 -16.87 7.42
CA ASP A 35 -9.44 -17.35 6.91
C ASP A 35 -9.81 -16.74 5.55
N GLY A 36 -8.96 -15.86 5.00
CA GLY A 36 -9.21 -15.10 3.77
C GLY A 36 -10.38 -14.11 3.86
N ARG A 37 -10.91 -13.82 5.05
CA ARG A 37 -12.12 -13.01 5.27
C ARG A 37 -11.93 -11.94 6.33
N SER A 38 -11.28 -12.29 7.42
CA SER A 38 -10.96 -11.38 8.52
C SER A 38 -10.03 -10.27 8.03
N PHE A 39 -10.35 -9.04 8.38
CA PHE A 39 -9.54 -7.90 7.94
C PHE A 39 -8.27 -7.82 8.78
N THR A 40 -7.12 -7.84 8.13
CA THR A 40 -5.80 -7.63 8.74
C THR A 40 -5.37 -6.17 8.70
N MET A 41 -5.95 -5.38 7.78
CA MET A 41 -5.74 -3.94 7.68
C MET A 41 -7.05 -3.19 7.41
N LYS A 42 -7.19 -2.00 7.99
CA LYS A 42 -8.33 -1.09 7.80
C LYS A 42 -7.85 0.35 7.65
N ALA A 43 -8.35 1.07 6.64
CA ALA A 43 -8.17 2.51 6.58
C ALA A 43 -8.91 3.17 7.76
N ARG A 44 -8.25 4.10 8.45
CA ARG A 44 -8.91 4.87 9.55
C ARG A 44 -10.06 5.73 9.05
N THR A 45 -10.06 6.06 7.77
CA THR A 45 -11.13 6.80 7.07
C THR A 45 -12.32 5.93 6.66
N GLY A 46 -12.21 4.60 6.76
CA GLY A 46 -13.23 3.66 6.31
C GLY A 46 -13.24 3.36 4.81
N VAL A 47 -12.32 3.95 4.03
CA VAL A 47 -12.16 3.63 2.60
C VAL A 47 -11.76 2.15 2.44
N PRO A 48 -12.37 1.40 1.51
CA PRO A 48 -12.00 0.01 1.26
C PRO A 48 -10.56 -0.07 0.72
N LEU A 49 -9.80 -1.05 1.22
CA LEU A 49 -8.47 -1.37 0.71
C LEU A 49 -8.63 -2.57 -0.23
N LEU A 50 -8.65 -2.29 -1.53
CA LEU A 50 -8.75 -3.33 -2.55
C LEU A 50 -7.49 -4.21 -2.56
N GLU A 51 -7.66 -5.50 -2.83
CA GLU A 51 -6.53 -6.39 -3.08
C GLU A 51 -5.79 -5.96 -4.36
N THR A 52 -4.48 -6.24 -4.44
CA THR A 52 -3.64 -5.72 -5.53
C THR A 52 -4.13 -6.15 -6.91
N TYR A 53 -4.68 -7.36 -7.05
CA TYR A 53 -5.22 -7.87 -8.31
C TYR A 53 -6.57 -7.24 -8.71
N ASP A 54 -7.26 -6.58 -7.78
CA ASP A 54 -8.51 -5.86 -8.05
C ASP A 54 -8.26 -4.40 -8.46
N LYS A 55 -7.02 -3.91 -8.35
CA LYS A 55 -6.63 -2.55 -8.74
C LYS A 55 -6.41 -2.49 -10.25
N GLN A 56 -6.95 -1.45 -10.90
CA GLN A 56 -6.89 -1.30 -12.36
C GLN A 56 -5.49 -0.94 -12.91
N GLY A 57 -4.55 -0.55 -12.05
CA GLY A 57 -3.20 -0.16 -12.44
C GLY A 57 -2.55 0.77 -11.42
N LEU A 58 -1.52 1.49 -11.87
CA LEU A 58 -0.84 2.52 -11.08
C LEU A 58 -1.80 3.66 -10.74
N SER A 59 -1.80 4.09 -9.48
CA SER A 59 -2.48 5.32 -9.11
C SER A 59 -1.71 6.55 -9.62
N SER A 60 -2.37 7.71 -9.67
CA SER A 60 -1.69 8.97 -9.98
C SER A 60 -0.52 9.25 -9.04
N SER A 61 -0.65 8.88 -7.76
CA SER A 61 0.39 9.07 -6.76
C SER A 61 1.57 8.10 -6.97
N ASP A 62 1.32 6.85 -7.39
CA ASP A 62 2.38 5.92 -7.79
C ASP A 62 3.21 6.48 -8.95
N VAL A 63 2.55 7.01 -9.99
CA VAL A 63 3.22 7.63 -11.14
C VAL A 63 4.08 8.83 -10.72
N ILE A 64 3.57 9.68 -9.83
CA ILE A 64 4.32 10.83 -9.30
C ILE A 64 5.55 10.37 -8.52
N ARG A 65 5.42 9.35 -7.67
CA ARG A 65 6.54 8.81 -6.89
C ARG A 65 7.63 8.24 -7.80
N VAL A 66 7.25 7.45 -8.80
CA VAL A 66 8.21 6.89 -9.76
C VAL A 66 8.94 7.99 -10.52
N ARG A 67 8.23 9.02 -11.01
CA ARG A 67 8.87 10.18 -11.67
C ARG A 67 9.86 10.88 -10.76
N LYS A 68 9.51 11.12 -9.49
CA LYS A 68 10.43 11.71 -8.49
C LYS A 68 11.65 10.83 -8.21
N MET A 69 11.48 9.51 -8.12
CA MET A 69 12.60 8.56 -7.89
C MET A 69 13.59 8.54 -9.05
N TYR A 70 13.10 8.67 -10.28
CA TYR A 70 13.90 8.55 -11.51
C TYR A 70 14.18 9.90 -12.19
N ASN A 71 13.88 11.02 -11.52
CA ASN A 71 14.09 12.39 -12.02
C ASN A 71 13.53 12.63 -13.44
N CYS A 72 12.29 12.20 -13.66
CA CYS A 72 11.54 12.33 -14.91
C CYS A 72 10.40 13.35 -14.80
#